data_AF-A0A934J6B9-F1
#
_entry.id   AF-A0A934J6B9-F1
#
_cell.length_a   1.000
_cell.length_b   1.000
_cell.length_c   1.000
_cell.angle_alpha   90.00
_cell.angle_beta   90.00
_cell.angle_gamma   90.00
#
_symmetry.space_group_name_H-M   'P 1'
#
loop_
_entity.id
_entity.type
_entity.pdbx_description
1 polymer ?
#
loop_
_entity_poly.entity_id
_entity_poly.type
_entity_poly.pdbx_seq_one_letter_code
_entity_poly.pdbx_strand_id
1 'polypeptide(L)'
;MAVLAEQSGVSQPYISQIERGERGPSPEILKKLASALGTNYSELMLKAGYVPEELAQKIDQLTLLKGLHSEYQQATKRVEQADKELEAARAERKAAEHDLSWLEEMGRVTELMEFLSKSDITYKGKVLSDHDKQRIAGVVEFLFAEREG
;
A
#
# COMPACT_ATOMS: atom_id res chain seq x y z
N MET A 1 39.52 0.11 18.55
CA MET A 1 39.08 -1.02 19.40
C MET A 1 37.99 -0.66 20.41
N ALA A 2 38.00 0.53 21.03
CA ALA A 2 36.89 0.95 21.90
C ALA A 2 35.51 0.92 21.18
N VAL A 3 35.44 1.45 19.95
CA VAL A 3 34.23 1.43 19.12
C VAL A 3 33.74 0.01 18.83
N LEU A 4 34.65 -0.93 18.52
CA LEU A 4 34.27 -2.32 18.25
C LEU A 4 33.74 -3.02 19.51
N ALA A 5 34.37 -2.78 20.66
CA ALA A 5 33.91 -3.32 21.94
C ALA A 5 32.50 -2.83 22.28
N GLU A 6 32.24 -1.54 22.07
CA GLU A 6 30.93 -0.92 22.25
C GLU A 6 29.89 -1.51 21.28
N GLN A 7 30.17 -1.52 19.98
CA GLN A 7 29.23 -1.98 18.95
C GLN A 7 28.93 -3.49 19.02
N SER A 8 29.92 -4.30 19.38
CA SER A 8 29.75 -5.77 19.49
C SER A 8 29.24 -6.22 20.85
N GLY A 9 29.30 -5.37 21.88
CA GLY A 9 29.05 -5.74 23.27
C GLY A 9 30.06 -6.75 23.82
N VAL A 10 31.21 -6.92 23.17
CA VAL A 10 32.31 -7.79 23.59
C VAL A 10 33.35 -6.92 24.30
N SER A 11 33.77 -7.31 25.51
CA SER A 11 34.67 -6.48 26.31
C SER A 11 36.02 -6.26 25.60
N GLN A 12 36.53 -5.03 25.67
CA GLN A 12 37.82 -4.68 25.05
C GLN A 12 38.99 -5.57 25.51
N PRO A 13 39.11 -5.96 26.81
CA PRO A 13 40.13 -6.92 27.23
C PRO A 13 40.01 -8.27 26.53
N TYR A 14 38.79 -8.76 26.32
CA TYR A 14 38.56 -10.05 25.66
C TYR A 14 38.84 -10.00 24.16
N ILE A 15 38.45 -8.92 23.47
CA ILE A 15 38.83 -8.67 22.07
C ILE A 15 40.37 -8.68 21.93
N SER A 16 41.06 -8.02 22.85
CA SER A 16 42.52 -7.94 22.81
C SER A 16 43.19 -9.31 23.02
N GLN A 17 42.60 -10.18 23.84
CA GLN A 17 43.06 -11.57 24.01
C GLN A 17 42.86 -12.39 22.73
N ILE A 18 41.74 -12.19 22.01
CA ILE A 18 41.47 -12.84 20.74
C ILE A 18 42.49 -12.38 19.67
N GLU A 19 42.75 -11.08 19.56
CA GLU A 19 43.69 -10.50 18.58
C GLU A 19 45.12 -11.02 18.76
N ARG A 20 45.53 -11.30 20.00
CA ARG A 20 46.84 -11.89 20.32
C ARG A 20 46.87 -13.42 20.20
N GLY A 21 45.74 -14.06 19.92
CA GLY A 21 45.62 -15.52 19.85
C GLY A 21 45.67 -16.21 21.23
N GLU A 22 45.50 -15.47 22.33
CA GLU A 22 45.51 -16.02 23.69
C GLU A 22 44.21 -16.77 24.01
N ARG A 23 43.12 -16.47 23.31
CA ARG A 23 41.82 -17.13 23.45
C ARG A 23 41.11 -17.29 22.11
N GLY A 24 40.48 -18.46 21.92
CA GLY A 24 39.58 -18.71 20.80
C GLY A 24 38.19 -18.10 21.06
N PRO A 25 37.65 -17.27 20.14
CA PRO A 25 36.30 -16.72 20.28
C PRO A 25 35.24 -17.79 20.03
N SER A 26 34.18 -17.83 20.84
CA SER A 26 33.06 -18.75 20.58
C SER A 26 32.26 -18.34 19.33
N PRO A 27 31.47 -19.23 18.72
CA PRO A 27 30.59 -18.89 17.59
C PRO A 27 29.67 -17.70 17.86
N GLU A 28 29.14 -17.59 19.08
CA GLU A 28 28.30 -16.45 19.47
C GLU A 28 29.08 -15.13 19.52
N ILE A 29 30.34 -15.16 19.99
CA ILE A 29 31.22 -13.98 19.97
C ILE A 29 31.56 -13.60 18.54
N LEU A 30 31.88 -14.57 17.69
CA LEU A 30 32.14 -14.33 16.27
C LEU A 30 30.93 -13.71 15.57
N LYS A 31 29.71 -14.14 15.90
CA LYS A 31 28.47 -13.54 15.35
C LYS A 31 28.32 -12.07 15.75
N LYS A 32 28.58 -11.73 17.01
CA LYS A 32 28.55 -10.34 17.50
C LYS A 32 29.61 -9.47 16.84
N LEU A 33 30.83 -10.00 16.72
CA LEU A 33 31.93 -9.31 16.04
C LEU A 33 31.64 -9.12 14.55
N ALA A 34 31.12 -10.13 13.86
CA ALA A 34 30.72 -10.05 12.45
C ALA A 34 29.73 -8.91 12.21
N SER A 35 28.69 -8.82 13.05
CA SER A 35 27.68 -7.76 12.98
C SER A 35 28.29 -6.37 13.18
N ALA A 36 29.18 -6.21 14.17
CA ALA A 36 29.80 -4.91 14.47
C ALA A 36 30.84 -4.50 13.41
N LEU A 37 31.54 -5.47 12.81
CA LEU A 37 32.54 -5.25 11.77
C LEU A 37 31.93 -5.10 10.36
N GLY A 38 30.64 -5.43 10.19
CA GLY A 38 30.01 -5.44 8.86
C GLY A 38 30.58 -6.52 7.93
N THR A 39 31.01 -7.65 8.48
CA THR A 39 31.58 -8.79 7.72
C THR A 39 30.70 -10.03 7.85
N ASN A 40 30.97 -11.05 7.02
CA ASN A 40 30.22 -12.29 7.03
C ASN A 40 30.61 -13.13 8.25
N TYR A 41 29.59 -13.58 8.99
CA TYR A 41 29.79 -14.48 10.13
C TYR A 41 30.49 -15.80 9.72
N SER A 42 30.16 -16.32 8.54
CA SER A 42 30.79 -17.52 7.95
C SER A 42 32.29 -17.35 7.75
N GLU A 43 32.76 -16.16 7.34
CA GLU A 43 34.17 -15.85 7.13
C GLU A 43 34.93 -15.91 8.45
N LEU A 44 34.37 -15.35 9.52
CA LEU A 44 34.97 -15.44 10.85
C LEU A 44 34.98 -16.87 11.39
N MET A 45 33.91 -17.64 11.15
CA MET A 45 33.85 -19.06 11.52
C MET A 45 34.89 -19.90 10.78
N LEU A 46 35.12 -19.60 9.49
CA LEU A 46 36.17 -20.24 8.69
C LEU A 46 37.55 -19.92 9.23
N LYS A 47 37.86 -18.63 9.47
CA LYS A 47 39.16 -18.17 9.98
C LYS A 47 39.46 -18.69 11.38
N ALA A 48 38.44 -18.86 12.22
CA ALA A 48 38.57 -19.46 13.54
C ALA A 48 38.63 -21.00 13.53
N GLY A 49 38.53 -21.62 12.35
CA GLY A 49 38.63 -23.08 12.18
C GLY A 49 37.38 -23.86 12.61
N TYR A 50 36.24 -23.20 12.79
CA TYR A 50 34.99 -23.87 13.17
C TYR A 50 34.32 -24.59 12.01
N VAL A 51 34.53 -24.14 10.78
CA VAL A 51 33.90 -24.70 9.59
C VAL A 51 34.90 -24.78 8.43
N PRO A 52 34.79 -25.79 7.54
CA PRO A 52 35.53 -25.80 6.28
C PRO A 52 34.99 -24.75 5.31
N GLU A 53 35.80 -24.39 4.32
CA GLU A 53 35.47 -23.34 3.32
C GLU A 53 34.17 -23.64 2.57
N GLU A 54 33.97 -24.90 2.15
CA GLU A 54 32.75 -25.34 1.47
C GLU A 54 31.48 -25.07 2.29
N LEU A 55 31.56 -25.22 3.62
CA LEU A 55 30.43 -24.98 4.51
C LEU A 55 30.21 -23.47 4.72
N ALA A 56 31.29 -22.68 4.83
CA ALA A 56 31.20 -21.23 4.92
C ALA A 56 30.49 -20.63 3.69
N GLN A 57 30.86 -21.08 2.48
CA GLN A 57 30.21 -20.67 1.23
C GLN A 57 28.71 -21.02 1.21
N LYS A 58 28.34 -22.22 1.68
CA LYS A 58 26.92 -22.63 1.80
C LYS A 58 26.15 -21.76 2.79
N ILE A 59 26.76 -21.38 3.91
CA ILE A 59 26.13 -20.48 4.90
C ILE A 59 25.83 -19.11 4.26
N ASP A 60 26.76 -18.57 3.47
CA ASP A 60 26.56 -17.30 2.77
C ASP A 60 25.44 -17.38 1.74
N GLN A 61 25.43 -18.45 0.92
CA GLN A 61 24.36 -18.69 -0.05
C GLN A 61 22.99 -18.82 0.62
N LEU A 62 22.90 -19.54 1.74
CA LEU A 62 21.66 -19.68 2.51
C LEU A 62 21.20 -18.35 3.10
N THR A 63 22.14 -17.51 3.55
CA THR A 63 21.83 -16.18 4.09
C THR A 63 21.26 -15.27 3.00
N LEU A 64 21.88 -15.26 1.83
CA LEU A 64 21.37 -14.53 0.65
C LEU A 64 19.98 -15.01 0.25
N LEU A 65 19.79 -16.33 0.14
CA LEU A 65 18.51 -16.92 -0.26
C LEU A 65 17.38 -16.58 0.71
N LYS A 66 17.65 -16.58 2.03
CA LYS A 66 16.67 -16.14 3.04
C LYS A 66 16.29 -14.67 2.87
N GLY A 67 17.26 -13.80 2.57
CA GLY A 67 17.03 -12.39 2.28
C GLY A 67 16.09 -12.21 1.09
N LEU A 68 16.42 -12.85 -0.04
CA LEU A 68 15.62 -12.80 -1.26
C LEU A 68 14.21 -13.36 -1.06
N HIS A 69 14.07 -14.46 -0.30
CA HIS A 69 12.76 -15.02 0.02
C HIS A 69 11.92 -14.04 0.84
N SER A 70 12.50 -13.37 1.84
CA SER A 70 11.79 -12.37 2.64
C SER A 70 11.33 -11.19 1.78
N GLU A 71 12.20 -10.70 0.89
CA GLU A 71 11.89 -9.61 -0.04
C GLU A 71 10.74 -10.00 -0.99
N TYR A 72 10.81 -11.19 -1.58
CA TYR A 72 9.73 -11.72 -2.42
C TYR A 72 8.39 -11.77 -1.68
N GLN A 73 8.37 -12.30 -0.46
CA GLN A 73 7.14 -12.38 0.35
C GLN A 73 6.55 -10.99 0.65
N GLN A 74 7.40 -9.99 0.90
CA GLN A 74 6.96 -8.61 1.11
C GLN A 74 6.43 -8.00 -0.19
N ALA A 75 7.09 -8.24 -1.32
CA ALA A 75 6.64 -7.76 -2.63
C ALA A 75 5.27 -8.32 -2.99
N THR A 76 5.04 -9.62 -2.80
CA THR A 76 3.72 -10.25 -3.05
C THR A 76 2.62 -9.60 -2.21
N LYS A 77 2.86 -9.38 -0.91
CA LYS A 77 1.89 -8.70 -0.04
C LYS A 77 1.59 -7.27 -0.48
N ARG A 78 2.59 -6.53 -0.98
CA ARG A 78 2.38 -5.17 -1.51
C ARG A 78 1.50 -5.18 -2.76
N VAL A 79 1.69 -6.15 -3.66
CA VAL A 79 0.85 -6.30 -4.86
C VAL A 79 -0.59 -6.61 -4.44
N GLU A 80 -0.80 -7.57 -3.55
CA GLU A 80 -2.15 -7.91 -3.05
C GLU A 80 -2.86 -6.72 -2.39
N GLN A 81 -2.11 -5.89 -1.65
CA GLN A 81 -2.66 -4.70 -1.02
C GLN A 81 -3.00 -3.61 -2.04
N ALA A 82 -2.12 -3.38 -3.02
CA ALA A 82 -2.36 -2.42 -4.09
C ALA A 82 -3.60 -2.79 -4.93
N ASP A 83 -3.80 -4.09 -5.21
CA ASP A 83 -4.99 -4.57 -5.92
C ASP A 83 -6.27 -4.28 -5.12
N LYS A 84 -6.26 -4.50 -3.80
CA LYS A 84 -7.41 -4.17 -2.94
C LYS A 84 -7.72 -2.67 -2.92
N GLU A 85 -6.69 -1.84 -2.82
CA GLU A 85 -6.83 -0.38 -2.85
C GLU A 85 -7.38 0.11 -4.20
N LEU A 86 -6.92 -0.49 -5.30
CA LEU A 86 -7.41 -0.17 -6.64
C LEU A 86 -8.90 -0.53 -6.80
N GLU A 87 -9.32 -1.69 -6.31
CA GLU A 87 -10.73 -2.10 -6.36
C GLU A 87 -11.61 -1.20 -5.50
N ALA A 88 -11.15 -0.81 -4.31
CA ALA A 88 -11.86 0.16 -3.48
C ALA A 88 -12.00 1.52 -4.17
N ALA A 89 -10.90 2.05 -4.74
CA ALA A 89 -10.91 3.32 -5.46
C ALA A 89 -11.81 3.27 -6.71
N ARG A 90 -11.86 2.14 -7.42
CA ARG A 90 -12.77 1.94 -8.55
C ARG A 90 -14.23 1.95 -8.12
N ALA A 91 -14.55 1.31 -7.00
CA ALA A 91 -15.91 1.30 -6.46
C ALA A 91 -16.35 2.72 -6.04
N GLU A 92 -15.48 3.46 -5.35
CA GLU A 92 -15.72 4.85 -4.95
C GLU A 92 -15.90 5.76 -6.18
N ARG A 93 -15.03 5.62 -7.18
CA ARG A 93 -15.15 6.37 -8.44
C ARG A 93 -16.47 6.09 -9.14
N LYS A 94 -16.90 4.82 -9.20
CA LYS A 94 -18.17 4.43 -9.80
C LYS A 94 -19.36 5.05 -9.06
N ALA A 95 -19.31 5.09 -7.73
CA ALA A 95 -20.35 5.75 -6.92
C ALA A 95 -20.38 7.26 -7.21
N ALA A 96 -19.22 7.92 -7.22
CA ALA A 96 -19.13 9.34 -7.53
C ALA A 96 -19.61 9.67 -8.97
N GLU A 97 -19.27 8.83 -9.96
CA GLU A 97 -19.75 8.95 -11.35
C GLU A 97 -21.28 8.83 -11.40
N HIS A 98 -21.87 7.90 -10.63
CA HIS A 98 -23.31 7.75 -10.52
C HIS A 98 -23.97 8.99 -9.89
N ASP A 99 -23.44 9.48 -8.77
CA ASP A 99 -23.96 10.64 -8.07
C ASP A 99 -23.88 11.91 -8.93
N LEU A 100 -22.78 12.10 -9.67
CA LEU A 100 -22.63 13.22 -10.60
C LEU A 100 -23.65 13.16 -11.73
N SER A 101 -23.83 11.98 -12.33
CA SER A 101 -24.85 11.78 -13.37
C SER A 101 -26.26 12.10 -12.87
N TRP A 102 -26.56 11.76 -11.63
CA TRP A 102 -27.85 12.05 -11.01
C TRP A 102 -28.04 13.56 -10.80
N LEU A 103 -27.04 14.26 -10.28
CA LEU A 103 -27.08 15.72 -10.10
C LEU A 103 -27.28 16.45 -11.44
N GLU A 104 -26.63 16.00 -12.52
CA GLU A 104 -26.84 16.57 -13.86
C GLU A 104 -28.27 16.34 -14.38
N GLU A 105 -28.87 15.19 -14.08
CA GLU A 105 -30.26 14.89 -14.45
C GLU A 105 -31.25 15.76 -13.66
N MET A 106 -31.04 15.91 -12.35
CA MET A 106 -31.83 16.81 -11.50
C MET A 106 -31.69 18.28 -11.89
N GLY A 107 -30.49 18.72 -12.29
CA GLY A 107 -30.27 20.07 -12.80
C GLY A 107 -31.18 20.37 -14.00
N ARG A 108 -31.26 19.43 -14.95
CA ARG A 108 -32.16 19.53 -16.11
C ARG A 108 -33.63 19.56 -15.74
N VAL A 109 -34.05 18.78 -14.74
CA VAL A 109 -35.43 18.85 -14.19
C VAL A 109 -35.70 20.22 -13.60
N THR A 110 -34.77 20.74 -12.81
CA THR A 110 -34.90 22.06 -12.16
C THR A 110 -35.03 23.17 -13.21
N GLU A 111 -34.20 23.13 -14.26
CA GLU A 111 -34.29 24.06 -15.39
C GLU A 111 -35.64 23.96 -16.12
N LEU A 112 -36.16 22.74 -16.34
CA LEU A 112 -37.47 22.55 -16.96
C LEU A 112 -38.59 23.12 -16.08
N MET A 113 -38.53 22.91 -14.77
CA MET A 113 -39.51 23.43 -13.83
C MET A 113 -39.47 24.95 -13.75
N GLU A 114 -38.26 25.54 -13.74
CA GLU A 114 -38.08 26.99 -13.84
C GLU A 114 -38.63 27.52 -15.18
N PHE A 115 -38.36 26.83 -16.29
CA PHE A 115 -38.93 27.18 -17.58
C PHE A 115 -40.46 27.19 -17.50
N LEU A 116 -41.09 26.10 -17.06
CA LEU A 116 -42.55 25.96 -16.96
C LEU A 116 -43.21 27.05 -16.09
N SER A 117 -42.49 27.63 -15.14
CA SER A 117 -42.99 28.74 -14.32
C SER A 117 -43.24 30.05 -15.09
N LYS A 118 -42.68 30.20 -16.31
CA LYS A 118 -42.86 31.39 -17.15
C LYS A 118 -44.30 31.50 -17.67
N SER A 119 -44.82 32.73 -17.77
CA SER A 119 -46.21 33.01 -18.14
C SER A 119 -46.54 32.69 -19.62
N ASP A 120 -45.57 32.79 -20.52
CA ASP A 120 -45.84 32.89 -21.97
C ASP A 120 -45.49 31.62 -22.77
N ILE A 121 -45.55 30.44 -22.14
CA ILE A 121 -45.15 29.19 -22.79
C ILE A 121 -46.27 28.66 -23.69
N THR A 122 -45.91 28.29 -24.92
CA THR A 122 -46.83 27.68 -25.89
C THR A 122 -46.38 26.29 -26.34
N TYR A 123 -47.33 25.42 -26.67
CA TYR A 123 -47.12 24.12 -27.29
C TYR A 123 -48.04 23.99 -28.51
N LYS A 124 -47.46 23.71 -29.69
CA LYS A 124 -48.19 23.66 -30.98
C LYS A 124 -49.08 24.90 -31.21
N GLY A 125 -48.57 26.08 -30.85
CA GLY A 125 -49.25 27.37 -31.03
C GLY A 125 -50.34 27.71 -29.99
N LYS A 126 -50.54 26.89 -28.95
CA LYS A 126 -51.48 27.16 -27.86
C LYS A 126 -50.73 27.43 -26.55
N VAL A 127 -51.14 28.45 -25.79
CA VAL A 127 -50.60 28.71 -24.45
C VAL A 127 -50.90 27.52 -23.54
N LEU A 128 -49.89 27.03 -22.80
CA LEU A 128 -50.07 25.97 -21.81
C LEU A 128 -50.86 26.51 -20.62
N SER A 129 -51.91 25.79 -20.22
CA SER A 129 -52.66 26.13 -19.00
C SER A 129 -51.85 25.75 -17.75
N ASP A 130 -52.19 26.34 -16.61
CA ASP A 130 -51.55 25.99 -15.33
C ASP A 130 -51.75 24.52 -14.97
N HIS A 131 -52.90 23.95 -15.34
CA HIS A 131 -53.18 22.51 -15.19
C HIS A 131 -52.24 21.65 -16.07
N ASP A 132 -51.96 22.08 -17.30
CA ASP A 132 -51.01 21.36 -18.18
C ASP A 132 -49.58 21.42 -17.61
N LYS A 133 -49.16 22.60 -17.12
CA LYS A 133 -47.86 22.79 -16.49
C LYS A 133 -47.71 21.92 -15.23
N GLN A 134 -48.74 21.87 -14.36
CA GLN A 134 -48.78 21.00 -13.19
C GLN A 134 -48.73 19.52 -13.56
N ARG A 135 -49.43 19.12 -14.63
CA ARG A 135 -49.39 17.74 -15.11
C ARG A 135 -48.01 17.36 -15.65
N ILE A 136 -47.35 18.23 -16.40
CA ILE A 136 -45.98 18.00 -16.90
C ILE A 136 -45.01 17.90 -15.72
N ALA A 137 -45.08 18.83 -14.77
CA ALA A 137 -44.30 18.82 -13.54
C ALA A 137 -44.44 17.50 -12.78
N GLY A 138 -45.69 17.08 -12.50
CA GLY A 138 -45.94 15.84 -11.76
C GLY A 138 -45.50 14.57 -12.48
N VAL A 139 -45.58 14.53 -13.82
CA VAL A 139 -45.04 13.40 -14.61
C VAL A 139 -43.52 13.35 -14.52
N VAL A 140 -42.84 14.51 -14.59
CA VAL A 140 -41.38 14.57 -14.46
C VAL A 140 -40.97 14.15 -13.05
N GLU A 141 -41.55 14.71 -12.00
CA GLU A 141 -41.25 14.32 -10.61
C GLU A 141 -41.44 12.82 -10.35
N PHE A 142 -42.53 12.23 -10.87
CA PHE A 142 -42.82 10.80 -10.73
C PHE A 142 -41.78 9.91 -11.42
N LEU A 143 -41.42 10.23 -12.68
CA LEU A 143 -40.44 9.46 -13.45
C LEU A 143 -39.03 9.47 -12.83
N PHE A 144 -38.71 10.50 -12.04
CA PHE A 144 -37.45 10.60 -11.32
C PHE A 144 -37.49 9.85 -9.99
N ALA A 145 -38.61 9.90 -9.26
CA ALA A 145 -38.79 9.16 -8.00
C ALA A 145 -38.76 7.63 -8.18
N GLU A 146 -39.25 7.10 -9.30
CA GLU A 146 -39.24 5.65 -9.58
C GLU A 146 -37.84 5.07 -9.87
N ARG A 147 -36.84 5.90 -10.20
CA ARG A 147 -35.47 5.43 -10.52
C ARG A 147 -34.58 5.23 -9.28
N GLU A 148 -35.05 5.61 -8.10
CA GLU A 148 -34.33 5.45 -6.82
C GLU A 148 -34.61 4.11 -6.12
N GLY A 149 -35.63 3.34 -6.55
CA GLY A 149 -36.04 2.06 -5.96
C GLY A 149 -35.48 0.83 -6.65
#